data_AF-A0A6J4XZ79-F1
#
_entry.id   AF-A0A6J4XZ79-F1
#
_cell.length_a   1.000
_cell.length_b   1.000
_cell.length_c   1.000
_cell.angle_alpha   90.00
_cell.angle_beta   90.00
_cell.angle_gamma   90.00
#
_symmetry.space_group_name_H-M   'P 1'
#
loop_
_entity.id
_entity.type
_entity.pdbx_description
1 polymer ?
#
loop_
_entity_poly.entity_id
_entity_poly.type
_entity_poly.pdbx_seq_one_letter_code
_entity_poly.pdbx_strand_id
1 'polypeptide(L)'
;MLLARITQPKRRESPVGQLLSEVRLKLDDMATYLSKILKSYTDFEIAVREQIADICAPHCAGCQGVCCRPEFCRENIDSPFLNRISAKTQPDGAFSEEHGWLAPTGCVLSVGRPPVCYQFNCNKIIDGLPTAQHRYLVKVLSNLVPYIGKRSLGTRHIVEIMDPDQLKKVSFTRFGRRLNEAREALHVIQSYKGPYSSKVSSHAALSRVIPIPRPLAQ
;
A
#
# COMPACT_ATOMS: atom_id res chain seq x y z
N MET A 1 26.05 -43.37 50.68
CA MET A 1 25.27 -43.36 49.43
C MET A 1 25.79 -42.24 48.53
N LEU A 2 26.68 -42.54 47.57
CA LEU A 2 27.07 -41.62 46.50
C LEU A 2 26.29 -42.02 45.24
N LEU A 3 25.34 -41.19 44.80
CA LEU A 3 24.68 -41.35 43.50
C LEU A 3 25.57 -40.71 42.43
N ALA A 4 26.22 -41.55 41.60
CA ALA A 4 26.99 -41.11 40.45
C ALA A 4 26.06 -40.49 39.40
N ARG A 5 26.25 -39.19 39.09
CA ARG A 5 25.56 -38.51 37.98
C ARG A 5 26.13 -39.03 36.66
N ILE A 6 25.35 -39.84 35.96
CA ILE A 6 25.63 -40.22 34.58
C ILE A 6 25.39 -38.98 33.70
N THR A 7 26.46 -38.28 33.34
CA THR A 7 26.41 -37.20 32.34
C THR A 7 26.22 -37.83 30.97
N GLN A 8 25.04 -37.65 30.37
CA GLN A 8 24.80 -38.08 29.00
C GLN A 8 25.74 -37.33 28.03
N PRO A 9 26.34 -38.03 27.05
CA PRO A 9 27.20 -37.40 26.06
C PRO A 9 26.38 -36.45 25.18
N LYS A 10 26.78 -35.17 25.13
CA LYS A 10 26.25 -34.20 24.18
C LYS A 10 26.48 -34.74 22.77
N ARG A 11 25.43 -35.21 22.11
CA ARG A 11 25.47 -35.53 20.67
C ARG A 11 25.84 -34.25 19.93
N ARG A 12 26.99 -34.24 19.26
CA ARG A 12 27.36 -33.16 18.33
C ARG A 12 26.39 -33.24 17.16
N GLU A 13 25.61 -32.18 16.95
CA GLU A 13 24.80 -32.04 15.74
C GLU A 13 25.71 -32.05 14.52
N SER A 14 25.25 -32.68 13.44
CA SER A 14 26.01 -32.71 12.20
C SER A 14 26.07 -31.30 11.58
N PRO A 15 27.12 -30.96 10.82
CA PRO A 15 27.21 -29.68 10.09
C PRO A 15 25.98 -29.40 9.20
N VAL A 16 25.36 -30.45 8.64
CA VAL A 16 24.12 -30.34 7.85
C VAL A 16 22.93 -29.93 8.73
N GLY A 17 22.83 -30.47 9.94
CA GLY A 17 21.78 -30.08 10.90
C GLY A 17 21.86 -28.62 11.31
N GLN A 18 23.07 -28.10 11.51
CA GLN A 18 23.30 -26.68 11.83
C GLN A 18 22.95 -25.75 10.65
N LEU A 19 23.32 -26.12 9.42
CA LEU A 19 22.97 -25.33 8.24
C LEU A 19 21.45 -25.27 8.01
N LEU A 20 20.74 -26.38 8.21
CA LEU A 20 19.29 -26.44 8.06
C LEU A 20 18.55 -25.61 9.12
N SER A 21 19.04 -25.60 10.37
CA SER A 21 18.45 -24.77 11.42
C SER A 21 18.66 -23.28 11.17
N GLU A 22 19.85 -22.87 10.71
CA GLU A 22 20.13 -21.48 10.33
C GLU A 22 19.26 -21.00 9.15
N VAL A 23 19.09 -21.83 8.12
CA VAL A 23 18.23 -21.52 6.97
C VAL A 23 16.77 -21.36 7.42
N ARG A 24 16.29 -22.26 8.29
CA ARG A 24 14.93 -22.19 8.84
C ARG A 24 14.69 -20.91 9.63
N LEU A 25 15.61 -20.54 10.53
CA LEU A 25 15.52 -19.29 11.30
C LEU A 25 15.44 -18.07 10.37
N LYS A 26 16.29 -18.01 9.33
CA LYS A 26 16.25 -16.92 8.34
C LYS A 26 14.93 -16.86 7.55
N LEU A 27 14.33 -18.02 7.24
CA LEU A 27 13.05 -18.09 6.54
C LEU A 27 11.90 -17.63 7.44
N ASP A 28 11.89 -18.04 8.71
CA ASP A 28 10.88 -17.64 9.69
C ASP A 28 10.93 -16.12 9.98
N ASP A 29 12.15 -15.56 10.07
CA ASP A 29 12.36 -14.12 10.21
C ASP A 29 11.85 -13.35 8.99
N MET A 30 12.13 -13.84 7.78
CA MET A 30 11.67 -13.23 6.53
C MET A 30 10.14 -13.28 6.40
N ALA A 31 9.51 -14.41 6.74
CA ALA A 31 8.06 -14.56 6.72
C ALA A 31 7.39 -13.60 7.71
N THR A 32 7.93 -13.50 8.92
CA THR A 32 7.47 -12.57 9.95
C THR A 32 7.60 -11.12 9.48
N TYR A 33 8.73 -10.77 8.89
CA TYR A 33 8.97 -9.42 8.37
C TYR A 33 8.02 -9.05 7.23
N LEU A 34 7.82 -9.96 6.27
CA LEU A 34 6.87 -9.76 5.18
C LEU A 34 5.44 -9.57 5.70
N SER A 35 5.02 -10.36 6.68
CA SER A 35 3.70 -10.21 7.30
C SER A 35 3.50 -8.83 7.93
N LYS A 36 4.54 -8.31 8.62
CA LYS A 36 4.53 -6.95 9.18
C LYS A 36 4.41 -5.88 8.10
N ILE A 37 5.13 -6.02 6.98
CA ILE A 37 5.04 -5.08 5.85
C ILE A 37 3.66 -5.11 5.23
N LEU A 38 3.11 -6.30 4.95
CA LEU A 38 1.78 -6.44 4.36
C LEU A 38 0.74 -5.78 5.26
N LYS A 39 0.78 -6.04 6.58
CA LYS A 39 -0.12 -5.38 7.54
C LYS A 39 0.04 -3.85 7.50
N SER A 40 1.27 -3.35 7.55
CA SER A 40 1.55 -1.91 7.56
C SER A 40 1.09 -1.22 6.27
N TYR A 41 1.19 -1.90 5.13
CA TYR A 41 0.65 -1.46 3.85
C TYR A 41 -0.89 -1.46 3.86
N THR A 42 -1.52 -2.54 4.33
CA THR A 42 -2.99 -2.64 4.44
C THR A 42 -3.57 -1.52 5.30
N ASP A 43 -3.01 -1.30 6.50
CA ASP A 43 -3.45 -0.22 7.39
C ASP A 43 -3.31 1.16 6.71
N PHE A 44 -2.24 1.36 5.94
CA PHE A 44 -2.00 2.60 5.21
C PHE A 44 -2.98 2.80 4.05
N GLU A 45 -3.21 1.75 3.27
CA GLU A 45 -4.14 1.75 2.14
C GLU A 45 -5.56 2.10 2.59
N ILE A 46 -6.01 1.54 3.73
CA ILE A 46 -7.31 1.87 4.35
C ILE A 46 -7.39 3.37 4.63
N ALA A 47 -6.39 3.93 5.30
CA ALA A 47 -6.39 5.35 5.66
C ALA A 47 -6.40 6.27 4.42
N VAL A 48 -5.66 5.92 3.36
CA VAL A 48 -5.72 6.66 2.09
C VAL A 48 -7.09 6.55 1.43
N ARG A 49 -7.68 5.34 1.41
CA ARG A 49 -9.00 5.10 0.82
C ARG A 49 -10.09 5.91 1.53
N GLU A 50 -10.09 5.92 2.86
CA GLU A 50 -11.02 6.70 3.68
C GLU A 50 -10.87 8.19 3.39
N GLN A 51 -9.65 8.70 3.36
CA GLN A 51 -9.39 10.11 3.06
C GLN A 51 -9.85 10.51 1.65
N ILE A 52 -9.66 9.64 0.65
CA ILE A 52 -10.17 9.86 -0.71
C ILE A 52 -11.69 9.82 -0.71
N ALA A 53 -12.31 8.85 -0.03
CA ALA A 53 -13.76 8.73 0.05
C ALA A 53 -14.39 10.00 0.63
N ASP A 54 -13.84 10.55 1.72
CA ASP A 54 -14.32 11.79 2.34
C ASP A 54 -14.27 12.98 1.38
N ILE A 55 -13.17 13.14 0.63
CA ILE A 55 -13.00 14.22 -0.35
C ILE A 55 -13.93 14.05 -1.54
N CYS A 56 -14.13 12.81 -2.00
CA CYS A 56 -14.91 12.51 -3.18
C CYS A 56 -16.42 12.45 -2.91
N ALA A 57 -16.84 12.14 -1.68
CA ALA A 57 -18.23 11.87 -1.33
C ALA A 57 -19.22 12.97 -1.77
N PRO A 58 -18.93 14.28 -1.58
CA PRO A 58 -19.84 15.35 -2.02
C PRO A 58 -20.06 15.38 -3.55
N HIS A 59 -19.11 14.89 -4.33
CA HIS A 59 -19.17 14.87 -5.79
C HIS A 59 -19.71 13.54 -6.35
N CYS A 60 -19.40 12.43 -5.68
CA CYS A 60 -19.77 11.09 -6.13
C CYS A 60 -21.21 10.71 -5.78
N ALA A 61 -21.79 11.23 -4.70
CA ALA A 61 -23.11 10.81 -4.21
C ALA A 61 -24.25 10.98 -5.23
N GLY A 62 -24.15 11.97 -6.14
CA GLY A 62 -25.11 12.20 -7.22
C GLY A 62 -24.61 11.80 -8.62
N CYS A 63 -23.44 11.17 -8.73
CA CYS A 63 -22.84 10.86 -10.02
C CYS A 63 -23.39 9.54 -10.59
N GLN A 64 -23.98 9.60 -11.79
CA GLN A 64 -24.43 8.42 -12.54
C GLN A 64 -23.30 7.73 -13.33
N GLY A 65 -22.13 8.35 -13.40
CA GLY A 65 -20.97 7.80 -14.11
C GLY A 65 -20.25 6.72 -13.31
N VAL A 66 -19.96 5.59 -13.96
CA VAL A 66 -19.13 4.51 -13.39
C VAL A 66 -17.66 4.75 -13.76
N CYS A 67 -16.83 5.02 -12.75
CA CYS A 67 -15.38 5.17 -12.93
C CYS A 67 -14.60 3.86 -12.80
N CYS A 68 -15.21 2.84 -12.20
CA CYS A 68 -14.61 1.53 -12.04
C CYS A 68 -14.56 0.79 -13.38
N ARG A 69 -13.47 0.05 -13.60
CA ARG A 69 -13.19 -0.68 -14.84
C ARG A 69 -12.74 -2.10 -14.45
N PRO A 70 -13.40 -3.17 -14.92
CA PRO A 70 -13.07 -4.54 -14.54
C PRO A 70 -11.64 -4.94 -14.88
N GLU A 71 -11.07 -4.39 -15.96
CA GLU A 71 -9.69 -4.63 -16.37
C GLU A 71 -8.67 -4.20 -15.32
N PHE A 72 -8.95 -3.14 -14.55
CA PHE A 72 -8.10 -2.74 -13.44
C PHE A 72 -8.23 -3.74 -12.29
N CYS A 73 -9.45 -4.18 -12.00
CA CYS A 73 -9.74 -5.12 -10.92
C CYS A 73 -9.02 -6.48 -11.09
N ARG A 74 -8.71 -6.91 -12.31
CA ARG A 74 -7.93 -8.13 -12.57
C ARG A 74 -6.54 -8.08 -11.94
N GLU A 75 -5.90 -6.91 -11.88
CA GLU A 75 -4.58 -6.76 -11.23
C GLU A 75 -4.62 -7.19 -9.75
N ASN A 76 -5.75 -7.00 -9.05
CA ASN A 76 -5.90 -7.49 -7.67
C ASN A 76 -5.82 -9.02 -7.58
N ILE A 77 -6.34 -9.73 -8.58
CA ILE A 77 -6.35 -11.19 -8.64
C ILE A 77 -4.99 -11.71 -9.09
N ASP A 78 -4.47 -11.14 -10.17
CA ASP A 78 -3.28 -11.64 -10.86
C ASP A 78 -1.98 -11.28 -10.13
N SER A 79 -1.96 -10.14 -9.43
CA SER A 79 -0.78 -9.69 -8.69
C SER A 79 -0.56 -10.55 -7.44
N PRO A 80 0.55 -11.30 -7.32
CA PRO A 80 0.83 -12.09 -6.12
C PRO A 80 1.00 -11.22 -4.87
N PHE A 81 1.30 -9.93 -5.02
CA PHE A 81 1.37 -8.99 -3.90
C PHE A 81 -0.04 -8.59 -3.42
N LEU A 82 -0.92 -8.14 -4.33
CA LEU A 82 -2.28 -7.73 -3.97
C LEU A 82 -3.13 -8.91 -3.52
N ASN A 83 -2.99 -10.07 -4.15
CA ASN A 83 -3.67 -11.30 -3.78
C ASN A 83 -3.38 -11.69 -2.31
N ARG A 84 -2.13 -11.54 -1.86
CA ARG A 84 -1.76 -11.79 -0.44
C ARG A 84 -2.37 -10.77 0.52
N ILE A 85 -2.65 -9.56 0.07
CA ILE A 85 -3.33 -8.53 0.87
C ILE A 85 -4.81 -8.88 0.98
N SER A 86 -5.49 -9.11 -0.16
CA SER A 86 -6.92 -9.38 -0.20
C SER A 86 -7.31 -10.73 0.40
N ALA A 87 -6.44 -11.76 0.31
CA ALA A 87 -6.67 -13.06 0.94
C ALA A 87 -6.84 -12.97 2.47
N LYS A 88 -6.27 -11.95 3.11
CA LYS A 88 -6.39 -11.74 4.57
C LYS A 88 -7.67 -11.03 4.97
N THR A 89 -8.27 -10.26 4.07
CA THR A 89 -9.44 -9.43 4.38
C THR A 89 -10.73 -9.98 3.80
N GLN A 90 -10.66 -10.83 2.77
CA GLN A 90 -11.78 -11.40 2.01
C GLN A 90 -12.80 -10.33 1.55
N PRO A 91 -12.84 -9.96 0.26
CA PRO A 91 -13.83 -9.00 -0.23
C PRO A 91 -15.26 -9.46 0.10
N ASP A 92 -16.14 -8.51 0.44
CA ASP A 92 -17.55 -8.77 0.83
C ASP A 92 -18.45 -9.25 -0.34
N GLY A 93 -17.86 -9.70 -1.45
CA GLY A 93 -18.57 -10.13 -2.65
C GLY A 93 -17.69 -10.94 -3.60
N ALA A 94 -18.30 -11.52 -4.62
CA ALA A 94 -17.60 -12.25 -5.67
C ALA A 94 -17.10 -11.31 -6.77
N PHE A 95 -15.95 -11.63 -7.36
CA PHE A 95 -15.47 -10.95 -8.56
C PHE A 95 -16.41 -11.25 -9.74
N SER A 96 -16.78 -10.21 -10.48
CA SER A 96 -17.52 -10.29 -11.74
C SER A 96 -16.57 -9.99 -12.90
N GLU A 97 -16.64 -10.76 -13.98
CA GLU A 97 -15.87 -10.45 -15.19
C GLU A 97 -16.31 -9.15 -15.88
N GLU A 98 -17.60 -8.84 -15.78
CA GLU A 98 -18.19 -7.65 -16.39
C GLU A 98 -18.01 -6.40 -15.50
N HIS A 99 -18.12 -6.56 -14.18
CA HIS A 99 -18.16 -5.44 -13.25
C HIS A 99 -16.94 -5.36 -12.31
N GLY A 100 -16.04 -6.34 -12.34
CA GLY A 100 -14.91 -6.46 -11.43
C GLY A 100 -15.39 -6.62 -9.98
N TRP A 101 -14.91 -5.74 -9.11
CA TRP A 101 -15.32 -5.65 -7.70
C TRP A 101 -16.39 -4.58 -7.45
N LEU A 102 -17.11 -4.13 -8.48
CA LEU A 102 -18.16 -3.12 -8.33
C LEU A 102 -19.49 -3.76 -7.91
N ALA A 103 -20.07 -3.29 -6.81
CA ALA A 103 -21.41 -3.61 -6.36
C ALA A 103 -22.32 -2.35 -6.42
N PRO A 104 -23.65 -2.46 -6.18
CA PRO A 104 -24.56 -1.31 -6.22
C PRO A 104 -24.18 -0.17 -5.26
N THR A 105 -23.50 -0.48 -4.14
CA THR A 105 -23.03 0.49 -3.15
C THR A 105 -21.61 1.00 -3.43
N GLY A 106 -20.98 0.56 -4.52
CA GLY A 106 -19.62 0.91 -4.90
C GLY A 106 -18.67 -0.28 -4.89
N CYS A 107 -17.37 -0.01 -4.95
CA CYS A 107 -16.34 -1.04 -5.01
C CYS A 107 -16.22 -1.78 -3.66
N VAL A 108 -16.47 -3.09 -3.64
CA VAL A 108 -16.42 -3.94 -2.43
C VAL A 108 -15.01 -4.39 -2.05
N LEU A 109 -14.01 -4.10 -2.89
CA LEU A 109 -12.62 -4.33 -2.54
C LEU A 109 -12.17 -3.28 -1.52
N SER A 110 -12.16 -3.64 -0.23
CA SER A 110 -11.82 -2.73 0.87
C SER A 110 -10.31 -2.43 0.94
N VAL A 111 -9.48 -3.41 0.56
CA VAL A 111 -8.01 -3.33 0.47
C VAL A 111 -7.48 -4.18 -0.69
N GLY A 112 -6.23 -3.95 -1.08
CA GLY A 112 -5.62 -4.57 -2.25
C GLY A 112 -6.06 -3.92 -3.57
N ARG A 113 -6.57 -2.68 -3.54
CA ARG A 113 -6.95 -1.98 -4.77
C ARG A 113 -5.71 -1.70 -5.64
N PRO A 114 -5.80 -1.94 -6.96
CA PRO A 114 -4.79 -1.55 -7.94
C PRO A 114 -4.38 -0.06 -7.78
N PRO A 115 -3.10 0.31 -7.96
CA PRO A 115 -2.65 1.71 -7.85
C PRO A 115 -3.41 2.67 -8.77
N VAL A 116 -3.84 2.20 -9.95
CA VAL A 116 -4.65 3.00 -10.90
C VAL A 116 -5.98 3.46 -10.28
N CYS A 117 -6.58 2.69 -9.37
CA CYS A 117 -7.81 3.07 -8.69
C CYS A 117 -7.63 4.31 -7.79
N TYR A 118 -6.42 4.56 -7.30
CA TYR A 118 -6.09 5.75 -6.52
C TYR A 118 -5.71 6.94 -7.40
N GLN A 119 -5.06 6.69 -8.54
CA GLN A 119 -4.57 7.75 -9.43
C GLN A 119 -5.67 8.40 -10.27
N PHE A 120 -6.83 7.77 -10.37
CA PHE A 120 -7.97 8.33 -11.07
C PHE A 120 -8.52 9.54 -10.31
N ASN A 121 -8.33 10.73 -10.89
CA ASN A 121 -8.85 11.98 -10.36
C ASN A 121 -9.92 12.51 -11.33
N CYS A 122 -11.20 12.38 -10.97
CA CYS A 122 -12.29 12.90 -11.78
C CYS A 122 -12.20 14.44 -11.90
N ASN A 123 -12.31 14.98 -13.12
CA ASN A 123 -12.24 16.43 -13.35
C ASN A 123 -13.26 17.20 -12.51
N LYS A 124 -14.50 16.69 -12.36
CA LYS A 124 -15.53 17.33 -11.52
C LYS A 124 -15.08 17.51 -10.05
N ILE A 125 -14.32 16.55 -9.53
CA ILE A 125 -13.78 16.61 -8.17
C ILE A 125 -12.67 17.66 -8.14
N ILE A 126 -11.70 17.57 -9.04
CA ILE A 126 -10.54 18.47 -9.09
C ILE A 126 -10.96 19.93 -9.32
N ASP A 127 -11.90 20.18 -10.23
CA ASP A 127 -12.39 21.50 -10.57
C ASP A 127 -13.27 22.09 -9.46
N GLY A 128 -13.91 21.23 -8.65
CA GLY A 128 -14.67 21.63 -7.47
C GLY A 128 -13.82 22.03 -6.26
N LEU A 129 -12.51 21.76 -6.26
CA LEU A 129 -11.63 22.10 -5.14
C LEU A 129 -11.30 23.60 -5.13
N PRO A 130 -11.35 24.25 -3.95
CA PRO A 130 -11.40 25.72 -3.85
C PRO A 130 -10.07 26.40 -4.20
N THR A 131 -8.92 25.74 -3.99
CA THR A 131 -7.60 26.36 -4.22
C THR A 131 -6.64 25.42 -4.94
N ALA A 132 -5.59 25.99 -5.53
CA ALA A 132 -4.51 25.22 -6.15
C ALA A 132 -3.82 24.27 -5.13
N GLN A 133 -3.73 24.69 -3.87
CA GLN A 133 -3.21 23.86 -2.78
C GLN A 133 -4.09 22.61 -2.57
N HIS A 134 -5.41 22.75 -2.51
CA HIS A 134 -6.31 21.60 -2.37
C HIS A 134 -6.17 20.63 -3.54
N ARG A 135 -6.09 21.15 -4.77
CA ARG A 135 -5.84 20.33 -5.98
C ARG A 135 -4.50 19.60 -5.91
N TYR A 136 -3.45 20.25 -5.39
CA TYR A 136 -2.15 19.62 -5.19
C TYR A 136 -2.21 18.53 -4.12
N LEU A 137 -2.84 18.78 -2.96
CA LEU A 137 -2.97 17.80 -1.89
C LEU A 137 -3.73 16.55 -2.34
N VAL A 138 -4.83 16.71 -3.09
CA VAL A 138 -5.58 15.59 -3.67
C VAL A 138 -4.71 14.81 -4.66
N LYS A 139 -3.95 15.49 -5.52
CA LYS A 139 -3.01 14.82 -6.43
C LYS A 139 -1.97 13.99 -5.67
N VAL A 140 -1.40 14.54 -4.59
CA VAL A 140 -0.44 13.82 -3.73
C VAL A 140 -1.11 12.62 -3.09
N LEU A 141 -2.28 12.79 -2.48
CA LEU A 141 -3.08 11.72 -1.87
C LEU A 141 -3.30 10.55 -2.84
N SER A 142 -3.76 10.86 -4.05
CA SER A 142 -4.00 9.92 -5.15
C SER A 142 -2.73 9.19 -5.65
N ASN A 143 -1.53 9.67 -5.29
CA ASN A 143 -0.26 9.05 -5.66
C ASN A 143 0.48 8.37 -4.51
N LEU A 144 -0.06 8.41 -3.28
CA LEU A 144 0.60 7.80 -2.13
C LEU A 144 0.76 6.28 -2.27
N VAL A 145 -0.31 5.57 -2.65
CA VAL A 145 -0.27 4.11 -2.85
C VAL A 145 0.68 3.72 -4.01
N PRO A 146 0.56 4.30 -5.22
CA PRO A 146 1.51 4.06 -6.31
C PRO A 146 2.97 4.41 -5.97
N TYR A 147 3.19 5.41 -5.11
CA TYR A 147 4.54 5.82 -4.74
C TYR A 147 5.29 4.71 -3.99
N ILE A 148 4.60 4.01 -3.08
CA ILE A 148 5.20 2.99 -2.22
C ILE A 148 5.83 1.86 -3.06
N GLY A 149 5.08 1.33 -4.02
CA GLY A 149 5.50 0.19 -4.82
C GLY A 149 6.37 0.54 -6.04
N LYS A 150 6.59 1.81 -6.36
CA LYS A 150 7.33 2.25 -7.57
C LYS A 150 8.75 1.69 -7.63
N ARG A 151 9.25 1.21 -8.78
CA ARG A 151 10.65 0.72 -8.91
C ARG A 151 11.03 -0.30 -7.82
N SER A 152 10.13 -1.25 -7.55
CA SER A 152 10.36 -2.34 -6.59
C SER A 152 11.30 -3.40 -7.15
N LEU A 153 11.28 -3.59 -8.47
CA LEU A 153 12.21 -4.45 -9.20
C LEU A 153 12.55 -3.81 -10.55
N GLY A 154 13.71 -3.15 -10.63
CA GLY A 154 14.08 -2.33 -11.80
C GLY A 154 13.15 -1.13 -11.94
N THR A 155 12.46 -1.04 -13.07
CA THR A 155 11.46 0.02 -13.35
C THR A 155 10.05 -0.34 -12.88
N ARG A 156 9.78 -1.63 -12.63
CA ARG A 156 8.43 -2.15 -12.34
C ARG A 156 7.90 -1.75 -10.96
N HIS A 157 6.59 -1.53 -10.90
CA HIS A 157 5.85 -1.41 -9.64
C HIS A 157 5.72 -2.77 -8.96
N ILE A 158 5.53 -2.82 -7.62
CA ILE A 158 5.44 -4.10 -6.89
C ILE A 158 4.28 -4.98 -7.37
N VAL A 159 3.17 -4.35 -7.76
CA VAL A 159 1.96 -5.05 -8.20
C VAL A 159 2.12 -5.68 -9.59
N GLU A 160 3.04 -5.14 -10.41
CA GLU A 160 3.35 -5.62 -11.77
C GLU A 160 4.26 -6.86 -11.75
N ILE A 161 4.74 -7.29 -10.58
CA ILE A 161 5.62 -8.45 -10.42
C ILE A 161 4.75 -9.71 -10.33
N MET A 162 4.41 -10.29 -11.48
CA MET A 162 3.50 -11.44 -11.58
C MET A 162 4.12 -12.78 -11.15
N ASP A 163 5.44 -12.88 -11.14
CA ASP A 163 6.16 -14.08 -10.70
C ASP A 163 6.44 -14.02 -9.18
N PRO A 164 5.88 -14.94 -8.36
CA PRO A 164 6.12 -14.97 -6.93
C PRO A 164 7.60 -15.10 -6.54
N ASP A 165 8.43 -15.74 -7.37
CA ASP A 165 9.86 -15.86 -7.11
C ASP A 165 10.61 -14.53 -7.35
N GLN A 166 10.08 -13.66 -8.21
CA GLN A 166 10.62 -12.31 -8.38
C GLN A 166 10.27 -11.39 -7.21
N LEU A 167 9.16 -11.61 -6.50
CA LEU A 167 8.86 -10.86 -5.28
C LEU A 167 9.93 -11.05 -4.20
N LYS A 168 10.59 -12.22 -4.16
CA LYS A 168 11.72 -12.48 -3.25
C LYS A 168 12.93 -11.57 -3.52
N LYS A 169 13.02 -10.98 -4.72
CA LYS A 169 14.08 -10.07 -5.14
C LYS A 169 13.78 -8.60 -4.82
N VAL A 170 12.57 -8.29 -4.33
CA VAL A 170 12.19 -6.92 -3.98
C VAL A 170 12.95 -6.46 -2.74
N SER A 171 13.49 -5.24 -2.81
CA SER A 171 14.09 -4.59 -1.63
C SER A 171 12.98 -4.08 -0.70
N PHE A 172 12.62 -4.90 0.27
CA PHE A 172 11.63 -4.54 1.29
C PHE A 172 12.09 -3.38 2.20
N THR A 173 13.39 -3.16 2.36
CA THR A 173 13.93 -1.96 3.02
C THR A 173 13.54 -0.69 2.27
N ARG A 174 13.69 -0.66 0.94
CA ARG A 174 13.26 0.47 0.12
C ARG A 174 11.75 0.66 0.16
N PHE A 175 10.99 -0.43 0.09
CA PHE A 175 9.54 -0.41 0.20
C PHE A 175 9.10 0.20 1.54
N GLY A 176 9.66 -0.28 2.65
CA GLY A 176 9.38 0.21 4.00
C GLY A 176 9.73 1.70 4.17
N ARG A 177 10.85 2.16 3.61
CA ARG A 177 11.19 3.59 3.60
C ARG A 177 10.12 4.42 2.89
N ARG A 178 9.69 4.01 1.69
CA ARG A 178 8.65 4.75 0.95
C ARG A 178 7.30 4.72 1.64
N LEU A 179 6.97 3.61 2.31
CA LEU A 179 5.77 3.53 3.14
C LEU A 179 5.82 4.55 4.29
N ASN A 180 6.97 4.73 4.93
CA ASN A 180 7.15 5.76 5.96
C ASN A 180 7.04 7.18 5.37
N GLU A 181 7.70 7.44 4.24
CA GLU A 181 7.60 8.74 3.53
C GLU A 181 6.16 9.06 3.13
N ALA A 182 5.40 8.06 2.66
CA ALA A 182 3.99 8.20 2.30
C ALA A 182 3.10 8.43 3.54
N ARG A 183 3.41 7.80 4.68
CA ARG A 183 2.74 8.05 5.96
C ARG A 183 2.94 9.48 6.46
N GLU A 184 4.16 9.99 6.35
CA GLU A 184 4.45 11.39 6.68
C GLU A 184 3.64 12.33 5.78
N ALA A 185 3.61 12.07 4.47
CA ALA A 185 2.82 12.87 3.53
C ALA A 185 1.31 12.81 3.83
N LEU A 186 0.77 11.62 4.16
CA LEU A 186 -0.62 11.46 4.58
C LEU A 186 -0.92 12.26 5.85
N HIS A 187 -0.04 12.19 6.86
CA HIS A 187 -0.20 12.95 8.10
C HIS A 187 -0.24 14.46 7.84
N VAL A 188 0.62 14.94 6.94
CA VAL A 188 0.58 16.34 6.49
C VAL A 188 -0.77 16.67 5.85
N ILE A 189 -1.26 15.85 4.92
CA ILE A 189 -2.57 16.07 4.27
C ILE A 189 -3.70 16.10 5.31
N GLN A 190 -3.73 15.16 6.26
CA GLN A 190 -4.74 15.09 7.32
C GLN A 190 -4.70 16.30 8.28
N SER A 191 -3.55 16.95 8.41
CA SER A 191 -3.41 18.18 9.21
C SER A 191 -4.01 19.42 8.53
N TYR A 192 -4.29 19.38 7.23
CA TYR A 192 -5.02 20.43 6.52
C TYR A 192 -6.52 20.33 6.83
N LYS A 193 -6.92 20.75 8.04
CA LYS A 193 -8.32 20.95 8.39
C LYS A 193 -8.73 22.39 8.07
N GLY A 194 -9.37 22.58 6.93
CA GLY A 194 -10.06 23.82 6.56
C GLY A 194 -9.25 24.83 5.73
N PRO A 195 -9.90 25.90 5.26
CA PRO A 195 -9.36 26.82 4.25
C PRO A 195 -8.21 27.71 4.72
N TYR A 196 -7.86 27.71 6.02
CA TYR A 196 -6.90 28.63 6.63
C TYR A 196 -5.65 27.98 7.25
N SER A 197 -5.39 26.69 7.00
CA SER A 197 -4.16 26.04 7.49
C SER A 197 -2.95 26.49 6.64
N SER A 198 -2.29 27.56 7.07
CA SER A 198 -1.28 28.30 6.31
C SER A 198 0.18 27.90 6.61
N LYS A 199 0.45 26.83 7.36
CA LYS A 199 1.84 26.46 7.68
C LYS A 199 2.48 25.57 6.62
N VAL A 200 3.19 26.25 5.72
CA VAL A 200 4.03 25.78 4.59
C VAL A 200 5.20 24.85 5.00
N SER A 201 5.50 24.68 6.30
CA SER A 201 6.66 23.90 6.77
C SER A 201 6.62 22.40 6.43
N SER A 202 5.49 21.90 5.92
CA SER A 202 5.25 20.47 5.68
C SER A 202 5.44 20.02 4.22
N HIS A 203 5.87 20.93 3.34
CA HIS A 203 5.98 20.67 1.90
C HIS A 203 7.05 19.62 1.52
N ALA A 204 8.08 19.41 2.35
CA ALA A 204 9.16 18.46 2.06
C ALA A 204 8.67 17.00 2.01
N ALA A 205 7.67 16.62 2.82
CA ALA A 205 7.10 15.27 2.78
C ALA A 205 6.26 15.06 1.51
N LEU A 206 5.47 16.06 1.13
CA LEU A 206 4.63 16.02 -0.07
C LEU A 206 5.47 15.97 -1.36
N SER A 207 6.56 16.77 -1.40
CA SER A 207 7.42 16.91 -2.58
C SER A 207 8.18 15.62 -2.94
N ARG A 208 8.38 14.71 -1.98
CA ARG A 208 8.93 13.37 -2.22
C ARG A 208 8.01 12.51 -3.09
N VAL A 209 6.70 12.73 -3.01
CA VAL A 209 5.67 11.97 -3.74
C VAL A 209 5.41 12.62 -5.10
N ILE A 210 5.07 13.91 -5.10
CA ILE A 210 4.85 14.72 -6.31
C ILE A 210 5.57 16.06 -6.13
N PRO A 211 6.38 16.52 -7.10
CA PRO A 211 6.99 17.85 -7.04
C PRO A 211 5.97 18.98 -6.85
N ILE A 212 6.33 19.98 -6.05
CA ILE A 212 5.46 21.14 -5.78
C ILE A 212 5.30 21.95 -7.07
N PRO A 213 4.06 22.25 -7.50
CA PRO A 213 3.81 23.15 -8.63
C PRO A 213 4.39 24.54 -8.37
N ARG A 214 4.97 25.18 -9.41
CA ARG A 214 5.56 26.53 -9.30
C ARG A 214 4.66 27.56 -8.59
N PRO A 215 3.34 27.61 -8.81
CA PRO A 215 2.48 28.58 -8.12
C PRO A 215 2.39 28.40 -6.59
N LEU A 216 2.83 27.24 -6.06
CA LEU A 216 2.82 26.91 -4.64
C LEU A 216 4.23 26.85 -4.03
N ALA A 217 5.26 27.13 -4.83
CA ALA A 217 6.66 27.11 -4.42
C ALA A 217 7.20 28.51 -4.02
N GLN A 218 6.36 29.54 -4.12
CA GLN A 218 6.63 30.92 -3.72
C GLN A 218 6.07 31.17 -2.32
#